data_AF-A0A7R9VY20-F1
#
_entry.id   AF-A0A7R9VY20-F1
#
_cell.length_a   1.000
_cell.length_b   1.000
_cell.length_c   1.000
_cell.angle_alpha   90.00
_cell.angle_beta   90.00
_cell.angle_gamma   90.00
#
_symmetry.space_group_name_H-M   'P 1'
#
loop_
_entity.id
_entity.type
_entity.pdbx_description
1 polymer ?
#
loop_
_entity_poly.entity_id
_entity_poly.type
_entity_poly.pdbx_seq_one_letter_code
_entity_poly.pdbx_strand_id
1 'polypeptide(L)'
;AVGNTSTALETLDSTNGDHIPLILLNNNQGVLTSPTPHQEATTEIEEILACCDGIEKFYLTYCESSSDEKLGDVILGVSIVLLLCAIAKVLLKCFKIEWLPDACAYILIGAFISGSSEYMDMRRQTSAMTDVLYEKLYFDEDFFLQVLLPPIIFQAALSINKPAFRRDLFPILLFAGLGTLLSAVSIGFMTYWMTGGGLPLLESLVFGALISSVDPVATLGVLEGVGVDQSSTLYTLVFGESLLNDGVA
;
A
#
# COMPACT_ATOMS: atom_id res chain seq x y z
N ALA A 1 52.87 -8.65 -32.09
CA ALA A 1 53.44 -8.96 -30.77
C ALA A 1 53.05 -7.80 -29.85
N VAL A 2 51.89 -7.89 -29.19
CA VAL A 2 51.75 -8.32 -27.78
C VAL A 2 52.65 -7.51 -26.84
N GLY A 3 52.03 -6.71 -25.98
CA GLY A 3 52.67 -5.99 -24.89
C GLY A 3 51.62 -5.33 -23.99
N ASN A 4 51.12 -6.09 -23.01
CA ASN A 4 50.14 -5.73 -21.99
C ASN A 4 50.42 -4.40 -21.27
N THR A 5 49.36 -3.62 -21.01
CA THR A 5 49.29 -2.75 -19.83
C THR A 5 48.28 -3.35 -18.85
N SER A 6 48.83 -3.82 -17.73
CA SER A 6 48.10 -4.36 -16.60
C SER A 6 47.32 -3.24 -15.90
N THR A 7 46.01 -3.38 -15.79
CA THR A 7 45.20 -2.61 -14.83
C THR A 7 44.88 -3.53 -13.67
N ALA A 8 45.42 -3.18 -12.51
CA ALA A 8 45.28 -3.92 -11.28
C ALA A 8 43.85 -3.76 -10.74
N LEU A 9 43.24 -4.90 -10.43
CA LEU A 9 42.11 -5.03 -9.51
C LEU A 9 42.57 -4.62 -8.11
N GLU A 10 42.18 -3.43 -7.65
CA GLU A 10 42.13 -3.16 -6.21
C GLU A 10 40.73 -3.48 -5.70
N THR A 11 40.66 -4.57 -4.95
CA THR A 11 39.56 -4.93 -4.06
C THR A 11 39.73 -4.09 -2.80
N LEU A 12 38.80 -3.19 -2.52
CA LEU A 12 38.65 -2.59 -1.20
C LEU A 12 37.35 -3.08 -0.59
N ASP A 13 37.53 -4.03 0.32
CA ASP A 13 36.56 -4.50 1.30
C ASP A 13 36.53 -3.48 2.46
N SER A 14 35.40 -2.80 2.71
CA SER A 14 35.00 -2.35 4.06
C SER A 14 33.62 -1.68 4.06
N THR A 15 32.65 -2.35 4.69
CA THR A 15 31.66 -1.82 5.65
C THR A 15 30.75 -0.64 5.26
N ASN A 16 29.44 -0.94 5.21
CA ASN A 16 28.29 -0.08 5.58
C ASN A 16 28.15 1.32 4.92
N GLY A 17 27.10 1.48 4.09
CA GLY A 17 26.47 2.77 3.80
C GLY A 17 26.51 3.18 2.33
N ASP A 18 25.32 3.22 1.71
CA ASP A 18 24.93 3.99 0.52
C ASP A 18 25.97 4.18 -0.60
N HIS A 19 25.98 3.24 -1.56
CA HIS A 19 26.72 3.41 -2.82
C HIS A 19 25.82 3.95 -3.92
N ILE A 20 25.74 5.28 -4.03
CA ILE A 20 25.44 5.95 -5.30
C ILE A 20 26.70 5.83 -6.16
N PRO A 21 26.67 5.24 -7.37
CA PRO A 21 27.84 5.22 -8.24
C PRO A 21 28.10 6.64 -8.75
N LEU A 22 29.12 7.28 -8.19
CA LEU A 22 29.62 8.56 -8.68
C LEU A 22 30.35 8.29 -9.99
N ILE A 23 29.69 8.59 -11.11
CA ILE A 23 30.29 8.55 -12.44
C ILE A 23 31.37 9.64 -12.47
N LEU A 24 32.62 9.26 -12.22
CA LEU A 24 33.78 10.12 -12.43
C LEU A 24 33.99 10.31 -13.93
N LEU A 25 33.46 11.40 -14.47
CA LEU A 25 33.89 11.92 -15.77
C LEU A 25 35.35 12.38 -15.65
N ASN A 26 36.27 11.55 -16.15
CA ASN A 26 37.69 11.86 -16.24
C ASN A 26 37.90 12.98 -17.27
N ASN A 27 37.87 14.23 -16.81
CA ASN A 27 38.11 15.40 -17.62
C ASN A 27 39.63 15.68 -17.69
N ASN A 28 40.36 14.93 -18.51
CA ASN A 28 41.76 15.24 -18.81
C ASN A 28 41.84 16.21 -19.99
N GLN A 29 41.99 17.49 -19.68
CA GLN A 29 42.43 18.49 -20.65
C GLN A 29 43.87 18.21 -21.09
N GLY A 30 44.09 18.04 -22.39
CA GLY A 30 45.44 18.00 -22.95
C GLY A 30 45.53 17.77 -24.46
N VAL A 31 45.76 18.86 -25.20
CA VAL A 31 46.32 18.96 -26.58
C VAL A 31 45.34 18.76 -27.75
N LEU A 32 45.09 19.86 -28.46
CA LEU A 32 44.34 19.94 -29.71
C LEU A 32 45.05 19.20 -30.86
N THR A 33 44.40 18.18 -31.41
CA THR A 33 44.46 17.85 -32.83
C THR A 33 43.03 17.61 -33.32
N SER A 34 42.59 18.36 -34.33
CA SER A 34 41.23 18.28 -34.89
C SER A 34 40.95 16.86 -35.42
N PRO A 35 39.87 16.18 -35.00
CA PRO A 35 39.50 14.88 -35.55
C PRO A 35 38.93 15.04 -36.97
N THR A 36 39.16 14.05 -37.83
CA THR A 36 38.53 13.95 -39.15
C THR A 36 37.06 13.50 -38.98
N PRO A 37 36.14 13.89 -39.89
CA PRO A 37 34.69 13.69 -39.73
C PRO A 37 34.23 12.22 -39.64
N HIS A 38 35.11 11.25 -39.92
CA HIS A 38 34.83 9.83 -39.77
C HIS A 38 35.15 9.27 -38.36
N GLN A 39 36.03 9.91 -37.59
CA GLN A 39 36.49 9.42 -36.28
C GLN A 39 35.57 9.86 -35.13
N GLU A 40 34.90 11.00 -35.31
CA GLU A 40 33.91 11.59 -34.40
C GLU A 40 32.61 10.76 -34.38
N ALA A 41 32.19 10.25 -35.54
CA ALA A 41 31.02 9.38 -35.65
C ALA A 41 31.21 7.99 -35.01
N THR A 42 32.44 7.45 -34.98
CA THR A 42 32.71 6.14 -34.37
C THR A 42 32.76 6.17 -32.85
N THR A 43 33.16 7.31 -32.26
CA THR A 43 33.23 7.47 -30.79
C THR A 43 31.85 7.73 -30.19
N GLU A 44 30.99 8.49 -30.87
CA GLU A 44 29.59 8.68 -30.46
C GLU A 44 28.80 7.35 -30.45
N ILE A 45 29.01 6.47 -31.43
CA ILE A 45 28.34 5.16 -31.47
C ILE A 45 28.80 4.26 -30.31
N GLU A 46 30.08 4.30 -29.93
CA GLU A 46 30.64 3.47 -28.86
C GLU A 46 30.15 3.93 -27.48
N GLU A 47 29.99 5.24 -27.26
CA GLU A 47 29.37 5.81 -26.05
C GLU A 47 27.87 5.49 -25.95
N ILE A 48 27.14 5.56 -27.06
CA ILE A 48 25.72 5.16 -27.11
C ILE A 48 25.57 3.66 -26.80
N LEU A 49 26.47 2.82 -27.34
CA LEU A 49 26.44 1.37 -27.10
C LEU A 49 26.77 1.04 -25.63
N ALA A 50 27.72 1.76 -25.02
CA ALA A 50 28.05 1.61 -23.61
C ALA A 50 26.90 2.08 -22.69
N CYS A 51 26.18 3.13 -23.08
CA CYS A 51 24.97 3.58 -22.38
C CYS A 51 23.85 2.53 -22.47
N CYS A 52 23.62 1.97 -23.67
CA CYS A 52 22.62 0.91 -23.86
C CYS A 52 22.96 -0.36 -23.07
N ASP A 53 24.23 -0.82 -23.06
CA ASP A 53 24.67 -1.99 -22.28
C ASP A 53 24.54 -1.74 -20.76
N GLY A 54 24.82 -0.50 -20.33
CA GLY A 54 24.64 -0.08 -18.93
C GLY A 54 23.17 -0.11 -18.50
N ILE A 55 22.27 0.40 -19.34
CA ILE A 55 20.82 0.40 -19.09
C ILE A 55 20.26 -1.03 -19.14
N GLU A 56 20.71 -1.86 -20.08
CA GLU A 56 20.31 -3.27 -20.19
C GLU A 56 20.76 -4.07 -18.94
N LYS A 57 22.00 -3.88 -18.48
CA LYS A 57 22.45 -4.48 -17.20
C LYS A 57 21.68 -3.97 -16.00
N PHE A 58 21.39 -2.67 -15.94
CA PHE A 58 20.59 -2.11 -14.85
C PHE A 58 19.17 -2.69 -14.86
N TYR A 59 18.54 -2.79 -16.03
CA TYR A 59 17.22 -3.38 -16.21
C TYR A 59 17.20 -4.87 -15.83
N LEU A 60 18.18 -5.66 -16.29
CA LEU A 60 18.29 -7.08 -15.96
C LEU A 60 18.57 -7.33 -14.47
N THR A 61 19.30 -6.43 -13.81
CA THR A 61 19.65 -6.56 -12.39
C THR A 61 18.50 -6.13 -11.47
N TYR A 62 17.78 -5.06 -11.82
CA TYR A 62 16.77 -4.47 -10.94
C TYR A 62 15.33 -4.78 -11.33
N CYS A 63 15.02 -4.96 -12.61
CA CYS A 63 13.64 -5.15 -13.09
C CYS A 63 13.28 -6.61 -13.40
N GLU A 64 14.21 -7.41 -13.94
CA GLU A 64 13.82 -8.68 -14.60
C GLU A 64 13.58 -9.88 -13.65
N SER A 65 14.07 -9.89 -12.41
CA SER A 65 14.04 -11.12 -11.60
C SER A 65 13.30 -11.05 -10.26
N SER A 66 12.76 -9.90 -9.83
CA SER A 66 12.08 -9.83 -8.51
C SER A 66 10.81 -8.99 -8.44
N SER A 67 10.53 -8.15 -9.43
CA SER A 67 9.38 -7.24 -9.42
C SER A 67 8.17 -7.81 -10.18
N ASP A 68 8.37 -8.50 -11.30
CA ASP A 68 7.26 -9.01 -12.12
C ASP A 68 6.58 -10.27 -11.56
N GLU A 69 7.34 -11.21 -10.96
CA GLU A 69 6.73 -12.35 -10.24
C GLU A 69 5.96 -11.90 -8.99
N LYS A 70 6.52 -10.95 -8.22
CA LYS A 70 5.85 -10.40 -7.03
C LYS A 70 4.61 -9.60 -7.40
N LEU A 71 4.68 -8.76 -8.44
CA LEU A 71 3.53 -7.99 -8.90
C LEU A 71 2.43 -8.91 -9.46
N GLY A 72 2.80 -9.94 -10.23
CA GLY A 72 1.85 -10.94 -10.73
C GLY A 72 1.15 -11.69 -9.59
N ASP A 73 1.90 -12.11 -8.57
CA ASP A 73 1.36 -12.80 -7.40
C ASP A 73 0.44 -11.91 -6.57
N VAL A 74 0.80 -10.64 -6.35
CA VAL A 74 -0.04 -9.67 -5.64
C VAL A 74 -1.33 -9.38 -6.40
N ILE A 75 -1.25 -9.18 -7.72
CA ILE A 75 -2.44 -8.96 -8.57
C ILE A 75 -3.34 -10.19 -8.54
N LEU A 76 -2.77 -11.39 -8.60
CA LEU A 76 -3.50 -12.64 -8.51
C LEU A 76 -4.18 -12.79 -7.13
N GLY A 77 -3.45 -12.47 -6.05
CA GLY A 77 -3.98 -12.44 -4.69
C GLY A 77 -5.15 -11.47 -4.54
N VAL A 78 -4.99 -10.21 -4.95
CA VAL A 78 -6.06 -9.20 -4.95
C VAL A 78 -7.26 -9.65 -5.78
N SER A 79 -7.03 -10.23 -6.96
CA SER A 79 -8.10 -10.73 -7.84
C SER A 79 -8.90 -11.86 -7.18
N ILE A 80 -8.22 -12.78 -6.48
CA ILE A 80 -8.87 -13.86 -5.72
C ILE A 80 -9.70 -13.27 -4.58
N VAL A 81 -9.16 -12.31 -3.81
CA VAL A 81 -9.89 -11.63 -2.73
C VAL A 81 -11.13 -10.93 -3.27
N LEU A 82 -11.01 -10.16 -4.36
CA LEU A 82 -12.14 -9.47 -4.98
C LEU A 82 -13.22 -10.45 -5.46
N LEU A 83 -12.81 -11.59 -6.03
CA LEU A 83 -13.74 -12.63 -6.47
C LEU A 83 -14.46 -13.29 -5.29
N LEU A 84 -13.75 -13.59 -4.19
CA LEU A 84 -14.34 -14.10 -2.96
C LEU A 84 -15.33 -13.10 -2.34
N CYS A 85 -14.96 -11.82 -2.27
CA CYS A 85 -15.85 -10.75 -1.82
C CYS A 85 -17.09 -10.63 -2.71
N ALA A 86 -16.93 -10.73 -4.04
CA ALA A 86 -18.06 -10.70 -4.98
C ALA A 86 -19.01 -11.89 -4.79
N ILE A 87 -18.47 -13.11 -4.63
CA ILE A 87 -19.26 -14.31 -4.34
C ILE A 87 -19.99 -14.15 -3.01
N ALA A 88 -19.28 -13.71 -1.96
CA ALA A 88 -19.88 -13.45 -0.65
C ALA A 88 -21.01 -12.43 -0.74
N LYS A 89 -20.84 -11.33 -1.48
CA LYS A 89 -21.88 -10.32 -1.71
C LYS A 89 -23.10 -10.88 -2.43
N VAL A 90 -22.89 -11.71 -3.46
CA VAL A 90 -23.98 -12.41 -4.17
C VAL A 90 -24.73 -13.34 -3.20
N LEU A 91 -24.01 -14.10 -2.37
CA LEU A 91 -24.61 -14.97 -1.37
C LEU A 91 -25.42 -14.19 -0.33
N LEU A 92 -24.87 -13.12 0.26
CA LEU A 92 -25.58 -12.26 1.22
C LEU A 92 -26.89 -11.72 0.64
N LYS A 93 -26.86 -11.29 -0.62
CA LYS A 93 -28.05 -10.82 -1.34
C LYS A 93 -29.05 -11.95 -1.62
N CYS A 94 -28.58 -13.14 -2.01
CA CYS A 94 -29.44 -14.32 -2.17
C CYS A 94 -30.11 -14.74 -0.86
N PHE A 95 -29.40 -14.64 0.27
CA PHE A 95 -29.93 -14.95 1.60
C PHE A 95 -30.78 -13.81 2.21
N LYS A 96 -30.93 -12.66 1.53
CA LYS A 96 -31.67 -11.47 2.00
C LYS A 96 -31.20 -10.95 3.36
N ILE A 97 -29.89 -11.00 3.61
CA ILE A 97 -29.28 -10.47 4.82
C ILE A 97 -28.95 -8.99 4.58
N GLU A 98 -29.93 -8.11 4.81
CA GLU A 98 -29.79 -6.67 4.59
C GLU A 98 -29.40 -5.89 5.86
N TRP A 99 -29.45 -6.54 7.03
CA TRP A 99 -29.18 -5.91 8.33
C TRP A 99 -27.69 -5.83 8.67
N LEU A 100 -26.82 -6.49 7.91
CA LEU A 100 -25.40 -6.61 8.21
C LEU A 100 -24.58 -5.88 7.13
N PRO A 101 -23.69 -4.95 7.51
CA PRO A 101 -22.77 -4.31 6.56
C PRO A 101 -21.87 -5.32 5.84
N ASP A 102 -21.59 -5.06 4.56
CA ASP A 102 -20.73 -5.90 3.71
C ASP A 102 -19.38 -6.23 4.40
N ALA A 103 -18.71 -5.21 4.95
CA ALA A 103 -17.42 -5.35 5.63
C ALA A 103 -17.49 -6.32 6.84
N CYS A 104 -18.54 -6.20 7.67
CA CYS A 104 -18.75 -7.09 8.81
C CYS A 104 -18.95 -8.54 8.36
N ALA A 105 -19.66 -8.76 7.24
CA ALA A 105 -19.87 -10.09 6.71
C ALA A 105 -18.56 -10.74 6.25
N TYR A 106 -17.69 -10.01 5.55
CA TYR A 106 -16.40 -10.54 5.11
C TYR A 106 -15.49 -10.92 6.29
N ILE A 107 -15.46 -10.09 7.34
CA ILE A 107 -14.72 -10.37 8.58
C ILE A 107 -15.23 -11.66 9.24
N LEU A 108 -16.56 -11.82 9.36
CA LEU A 108 -17.16 -13.01 9.96
C LEU A 108 -16.90 -14.27 9.14
N ILE A 109 -16.96 -14.19 7.80
CA ILE A 109 -16.65 -15.31 6.91
C ILE A 109 -15.18 -15.72 7.08
N GLY A 110 -14.26 -14.75 7.08
CA GLY A 110 -12.83 -15.00 7.30
C GLY A 110 -12.55 -15.64 8.66
N ALA A 111 -13.12 -15.08 9.73
CA ALA A 111 -12.99 -15.62 11.08
C ALA A 111 -13.58 -17.03 11.21
N PHE A 112 -14.71 -17.31 10.55
CA PHE A 112 -15.32 -18.63 10.53
C PHE A 112 -14.46 -19.65 9.78
N ILE A 113 -13.92 -19.30 8.60
CA ILE A 113 -13.04 -20.17 7.81
C ILE A 113 -11.74 -20.45 8.58
N SER A 114 -11.14 -19.42 9.17
CA SER A 114 -9.92 -19.52 9.97
C SER A 114 -10.14 -20.38 11.21
N GLY A 115 -11.17 -20.09 12.02
CA GLY A 115 -11.47 -20.86 13.23
C GLY A 115 -11.93 -22.30 12.95
N SER A 116 -12.65 -22.54 11.84
CA SER A 116 -13.04 -23.89 11.42
C SER A 116 -11.83 -24.70 10.96
N SER A 117 -10.88 -24.06 10.28
CA SER A 117 -9.63 -24.68 9.86
C SER A 117 -8.76 -25.05 11.07
N GLU A 118 -8.61 -24.15 12.04
CA GLU A 118 -7.86 -24.43 13.29
C GLU A 118 -8.53 -25.56 14.11
N TYR A 119 -9.86 -25.57 14.16
CA TYR A 119 -10.63 -26.66 14.81
C TYR A 119 -10.47 -28.02 14.10
N MET A 120 -10.34 -28.02 12.76
CA MET A 120 -10.19 -29.24 11.95
C MET A 120 -8.73 -29.72 11.85
N ASP A 121 -7.75 -28.81 11.89
CA ASP A 121 -6.32 -29.12 11.80
C ASP A 121 -5.81 -29.88 13.04
N MET A 122 -6.48 -29.69 14.18
CA MET A 122 -6.30 -30.56 15.35
C MET A 122 -6.73 -32.03 15.10
N ARG A 123 -7.36 -32.35 13.97
CA ARG A 123 -7.78 -33.71 13.58
C ARG A 123 -7.27 -34.26 12.24
N ARG A 124 -6.76 -33.45 11.30
CA ARG A 124 -6.35 -33.95 9.96
C ARG A 124 -5.39 -33.01 9.22
N GLN A 125 -4.23 -33.54 8.84
CA GLN A 125 -3.16 -32.91 8.05
C GLN A 125 -3.66 -32.44 6.67
N THR A 126 -4.31 -31.27 6.63
CA THR A 126 -4.90 -30.66 5.42
C THR A 126 -4.15 -29.37 5.07
N SER A 127 -2.83 -29.37 5.26
CA SER A 127 -1.98 -28.17 5.21
C SER A 127 -1.65 -27.69 3.79
N ALA A 128 -1.62 -28.58 2.80
CA ALA A 128 -1.07 -28.23 1.47
C ALA A 128 -1.89 -27.21 0.66
N MET A 129 -3.21 -27.15 0.81
CA MET A 129 -4.04 -26.18 0.06
C MET A 129 -4.14 -24.82 0.78
N THR A 130 -4.23 -24.83 2.11
CA THR A 130 -4.25 -23.61 2.92
C THR A 130 -2.92 -22.89 2.86
N ASP A 131 -1.79 -23.58 2.92
CA ASP A 131 -0.46 -22.93 2.91
C ASP A 131 -0.21 -22.16 1.61
N VAL A 132 -0.56 -22.73 0.45
CA VAL A 132 -0.46 -22.05 -0.85
C VAL A 132 -1.38 -20.83 -0.91
N LEU A 133 -2.58 -20.93 -0.34
CA LEU A 133 -3.51 -19.82 -0.31
C LEU A 133 -3.03 -18.70 0.64
N TYR A 134 -2.45 -19.05 1.79
CA TYR A 134 -1.88 -18.10 2.75
C TYR A 134 -0.66 -17.36 2.19
N GLU A 135 0.22 -18.07 1.47
CA GLU A 135 1.38 -17.46 0.82
C GLU A 135 0.96 -16.48 -0.30
N LYS A 136 -0.09 -16.82 -1.05
CA LYS A 136 -0.61 -15.99 -2.15
C LYS A 136 -1.58 -14.89 -1.70
N LEU A 137 -2.13 -14.97 -0.49
CA LEU A 137 -3.03 -13.98 0.11
C LEU A 137 -2.34 -13.11 1.17
N TYR A 138 -1.01 -13.10 1.21
CA TYR A 138 -0.29 -12.22 2.13
C TYR A 138 -0.67 -10.75 1.86
N PHE A 139 -1.11 -10.06 2.91
CA PHE A 139 -1.49 -8.66 2.84
C PHE A 139 -0.24 -7.78 2.91
N ASP A 140 0.05 -7.08 1.82
CA ASP A 140 1.11 -6.07 1.75
C ASP A 140 0.49 -4.67 1.95
N GLU A 141 0.79 -4.07 3.11
CA GLU A 141 0.32 -2.74 3.49
C GLU A 141 0.87 -1.65 2.57
N ASP A 142 2.15 -1.72 2.20
CA ASP A 142 2.78 -0.71 1.34
C ASP A 142 2.15 -0.74 -0.05
N PHE A 143 1.90 -1.93 -0.59
CA PHE A 143 1.17 -2.08 -1.84
C PHE A 143 -0.25 -1.52 -1.73
N PHE A 144 -0.97 -1.83 -0.65
CA PHE A 144 -2.33 -1.33 -0.44
C PHE A 144 -2.36 0.21 -0.38
N LEU A 145 -1.51 0.82 0.45
CA LEU A 145 -1.47 2.27 0.66
C LEU A 145 -0.97 3.04 -0.56
N GLN A 146 0.00 2.50 -1.31
CA GLN A 146 0.62 3.20 -2.44
C GLN A 146 -0.10 2.95 -3.76
N VAL A 147 -0.73 1.80 -3.96
CA VAL A 147 -1.32 1.38 -5.25
C VAL A 147 -2.84 1.33 -5.21
N LEU A 148 -3.45 0.72 -4.19
CA LEU A 148 -4.90 0.49 -4.14
C LEU A 148 -5.67 1.68 -3.55
N LEU A 149 -5.16 2.26 -2.47
CA LEU A 149 -5.81 3.34 -1.74
C LEU A 149 -5.97 4.63 -2.58
N PRO A 150 -4.97 5.11 -3.37
CA PRO A 150 -5.11 6.37 -4.10
C PRO A 150 -6.23 6.36 -5.15
N PRO A 151 -6.39 5.32 -6.00
CA PRO A 151 -7.53 5.22 -6.91
C PRO A 151 -8.89 5.18 -6.19
N ILE A 152 -8.98 4.48 -5.05
CA ILE A 152 -10.24 4.36 -4.27
C ILE A 152 -10.65 5.74 -3.74
N ILE A 153 -9.72 6.44 -3.07
CA ILE A 153 -9.98 7.78 -2.52
C ILE A 153 -10.25 8.77 -3.66
N PHE A 154 -9.52 8.68 -4.78
CA PHE A 154 -9.74 9.55 -5.92
C PHE A 154 -11.14 9.38 -6.52
N GLN A 155 -11.61 8.14 -6.70
CA GLN A 155 -12.96 7.88 -7.20
C GLN A 155 -14.03 8.41 -6.24
N ALA A 156 -13.86 8.23 -4.93
CA ALA A 156 -14.76 8.77 -3.92
C ALA A 156 -14.74 10.32 -3.88
N ALA A 157 -13.57 10.94 -4.04
CA ALA A 157 -13.43 12.39 -4.14
C ALA A 157 -14.02 12.97 -5.43
N LEU A 158 -14.15 12.17 -6.50
CA LEU A 158 -14.83 12.57 -7.73
C LEU A 158 -16.35 12.50 -7.63
N SER A 159 -16.92 11.58 -6.82
CA SER A 159 -18.37 11.45 -6.65
C SER A 159 -18.97 12.50 -5.71
N ILE A 160 -18.14 13.16 -4.89
CA ILE A 160 -18.62 14.15 -3.91
C ILE A 160 -18.99 15.51 -4.51
N ASN A 161 -19.98 16.16 -3.90
CA ASN A 161 -20.36 17.53 -4.22
C ASN A 161 -19.32 18.55 -3.72
N LYS A 162 -18.42 18.98 -4.61
CA LYS A 162 -17.35 19.96 -4.33
C LYS A 162 -17.83 21.25 -3.65
N PRO A 163 -18.92 21.92 -4.07
CA PRO A 163 -19.38 23.12 -3.37
C PRO A 163 -19.91 22.85 -1.95
N ALA A 164 -20.58 21.71 -1.71
CA ALA A 164 -21.00 21.32 -0.37
C ALA A 164 -19.78 21.07 0.54
N PHE A 165 -18.78 20.32 0.04
CA PHE A 165 -17.54 20.04 0.77
C PHE A 165 -16.79 21.31 1.18
N ARG A 166 -16.66 22.28 0.27
CA ARG A 166 -15.99 23.56 0.58
C ARG A 166 -16.76 24.42 1.59
N ARG A 167 -18.09 24.37 1.57
CA ARG A 167 -18.93 25.09 2.54
C ARG A 167 -18.76 24.51 3.94
N ASP A 168 -18.61 23.19 4.03
CA ASP A 168 -18.58 22.44 5.29
C ASP A 168 -17.14 22.06 5.71
N LEU A 169 -16.11 22.71 5.16
CA LEU A 169 -14.70 22.41 5.44
C LEU A 169 -14.32 22.59 6.92
N PHE A 170 -14.86 23.63 7.56
CA PHE A 170 -14.60 23.91 8.98
C PHE A 170 -15.13 22.80 9.91
N PRO A 171 -16.41 22.38 9.83
CA PRO A 171 -16.88 21.26 10.64
C PRO A 171 -16.15 19.96 10.31
N ILE A 172 -15.80 19.70 9.05
CA ILE A 172 -14.98 18.54 8.67
C ILE A 172 -13.63 18.52 9.42
N LEU A 173 -12.89 19.63 9.40
CA LEU A 173 -11.60 19.74 10.10
C LEU A 173 -11.76 19.59 11.63
N LEU A 174 -12.88 20.09 12.18
CA LEU A 174 -13.16 20.00 13.60
C LEU A 174 -13.47 18.56 14.03
N PHE A 175 -14.23 17.81 13.23
CA PHE A 175 -14.50 16.39 13.48
C PHE A 175 -13.25 15.53 13.30
N ALA A 176 -12.51 15.72 12.21
CA ALA A 176 -11.25 14.98 11.95
C ALA A 176 -10.18 15.26 13.01
N GLY A 177 -10.00 16.51 13.42
CA GLY A 177 -8.98 16.86 14.40
C GLY A 177 -9.45 16.61 15.84
N LEU A 178 -10.36 17.45 16.31
CA LEU A 178 -10.80 17.42 17.70
C LEU A 178 -11.71 16.25 17.99
N GLY A 179 -12.64 15.91 17.10
CA GLY A 179 -13.55 14.78 17.29
C GLY A 179 -12.81 13.46 17.47
N THR A 180 -11.89 13.17 16.56
CA THR A 180 -11.03 11.97 16.61
C THR A 180 -10.09 11.96 17.81
N LEU A 181 -9.47 13.10 18.16
CA LEU A 181 -8.65 13.17 19.37
C LEU A 181 -9.45 12.88 20.64
N LEU A 182 -10.64 13.49 20.78
CA LEU A 182 -11.51 13.25 21.93
C LEU A 182 -12.00 11.79 21.97
N SER A 183 -12.35 11.23 20.81
CA SER A 183 -12.74 9.83 20.67
C SER A 183 -11.60 8.90 21.11
N ALA A 184 -10.39 9.07 20.58
CA ALA A 184 -9.20 8.29 20.93
C ALA A 184 -8.90 8.32 22.44
N VAL A 185 -8.92 9.52 23.03
CA VAL A 185 -8.70 9.69 24.47
C VAL A 185 -9.82 9.03 25.28
N SER A 186 -11.08 9.23 24.88
CA SER A 186 -12.23 8.65 25.60
C SER A 186 -12.22 7.12 25.60
N ILE A 187 -11.95 6.50 24.44
CA ILE A 187 -11.86 5.05 24.28
C ILE A 187 -10.64 4.52 25.05
N GLY A 188 -9.48 5.20 24.96
CA GLY A 188 -8.28 4.79 25.66
C GLY A 188 -8.39 4.85 27.18
N PHE A 189 -9.07 5.86 27.74
CA PHE A 189 -9.38 5.87 29.17
C PHE A 189 -10.42 4.81 29.55
N MET A 190 -11.44 4.60 28.71
CA MET A 190 -12.45 3.57 28.94
C MET A 190 -11.81 2.18 29.00
N THR A 191 -10.91 1.85 28.09
CA THR A 191 -10.20 0.55 28.07
C THR A 191 -9.25 0.40 29.26
N TYR A 192 -8.52 1.46 29.64
CA TYR A 192 -7.68 1.47 30.83
C TYR A 192 -8.49 1.16 32.11
N TRP A 193 -9.67 1.75 32.25
CA TRP A 193 -10.56 1.49 33.39
C TRP A 193 -11.19 0.10 33.36
N MET A 194 -11.65 -0.37 32.19
CA MET A 194 -12.26 -1.70 32.05
C MET A 194 -11.28 -2.83 32.34
N THR A 195 -9.99 -2.62 32.08
CA THR A 195 -8.93 -3.59 32.34
C THR A 195 -8.40 -3.52 33.77
N GLY A 196 -8.90 -2.58 34.59
CA GLY A 196 -8.47 -2.40 35.99
C GLY A 196 -7.00 -1.99 36.12
N GLY A 197 -6.43 -1.32 35.11
CA GLY A 197 -5.01 -1.01 35.04
C GLY A 197 -4.11 -2.17 34.60
N GLY A 198 -4.68 -3.26 34.06
CA GLY A 198 -3.92 -4.38 33.51
C GLY A 198 -3.14 -4.04 32.24
N LEU A 199 -3.63 -3.08 31.45
CA LEU A 199 -2.92 -2.51 30.31
C LEU A 199 -2.31 -1.14 30.70
N PRO A 200 -1.05 -0.84 30.34
CA PRO A 200 -0.47 0.48 30.52
C PRO A 200 -1.34 1.56 29.87
N LEU A 201 -1.32 2.77 30.43
CA LEU A 201 -2.09 3.91 29.90
C LEU A 201 -1.71 4.22 28.45
N LEU A 202 -0.43 4.10 28.10
CA LEU A 202 0.05 4.35 26.73
C LEU A 202 -0.53 3.33 25.74
N GLU A 203 -0.50 2.04 26.08
CA GLU A 203 -1.07 0.98 25.22
C GLU A 203 -2.59 1.13 25.08
N SER A 204 -3.27 1.52 26.16
CA SER A 204 -4.70 1.82 26.13
C SER A 204 -5.03 3.02 25.24
N LEU A 205 -4.21 4.08 25.28
CA LEU A 205 -4.34 5.26 24.41
C LEU A 205 -4.02 4.94 22.94
N VAL A 206 -3.02 4.10 22.68
CA VAL A 206 -2.70 3.63 21.32
C VAL A 206 -3.87 2.81 20.78
N PHE A 207 -4.46 1.92 21.58
CA PHE A 207 -5.68 1.21 21.21
C PHE A 207 -6.84 2.18 20.92
N GLY A 208 -7.02 3.20 21.76
CA GLY A 208 -8.01 4.26 21.53
C GLY A 208 -7.79 5.00 20.21
N ALA A 209 -6.54 5.35 19.88
CA ALA A 209 -6.17 6.00 18.63
C ALA A 209 -6.47 5.12 17.41
N LEU A 210 -6.12 3.81 17.48
CA LEU A 210 -6.41 2.85 16.42
C LEU A 210 -7.91 2.70 16.14
N ILE A 211 -8.74 2.61 17.20
CA ILE A 211 -10.19 2.47 17.05
C ILE A 211 -10.86 3.79 16.62
N SER A 212 -10.24 4.93 16.92
CA SER A 212 -10.80 6.22 16.59
C SER A 212 -10.62 6.63 15.12
N SER A 213 -9.70 6.02 14.38
CA SER A 213 -9.59 6.27 12.94
C SER A 213 -10.79 5.64 12.23
N VAL A 214 -11.54 6.44 11.47
CA VAL A 214 -12.82 6.03 10.85
C VAL A 214 -12.59 5.70 9.38
N ASP A 215 -12.92 4.47 8.96
CA ASP A 215 -12.86 4.05 7.55
C ASP A 215 -14.03 4.66 6.73
N PRO A 216 -13.73 5.49 5.71
CA PRO A 216 -14.75 6.10 4.86
C PRO A 216 -15.49 5.06 4.02
N VAL A 217 -14.81 4.01 3.57
CA VAL A 217 -15.39 3.05 2.61
C VAL A 217 -16.48 2.22 3.28
N ALA A 218 -16.20 1.71 4.48
CA ALA A 218 -17.17 0.94 5.25
C ALA A 218 -18.37 1.80 5.70
N THR A 219 -18.10 3.01 6.20
CA THR A 219 -19.17 3.89 6.72
C THR A 219 -20.07 4.44 5.61
N LEU A 220 -19.50 4.83 4.46
CA LEU A 220 -20.28 5.33 3.33
C LEU A 220 -21.14 4.23 2.71
N GLY A 221 -20.64 2.99 2.62
CA GLY A 221 -21.43 1.86 2.14
C GLY A 221 -22.68 1.61 3.00
N VAL A 222 -22.58 1.81 4.31
CA VAL A 222 -23.75 1.72 5.21
C VAL A 222 -24.72 2.88 4.99
N LEU A 223 -24.21 4.12 4.85
CA LEU A 223 -25.04 5.29 4.62
C LEU A 223 -25.83 5.21 3.31
N GLU A 224 -25.20 4.72 2.24
CA GLU A 224 -25.87 4.45 0.97
C GLU A 224 -26.96 3.38 1.12
N GLY A 225 -26.71 2.32 1.90
CA GLY A 225 -27.69 1.27 2.20
C GLY A 225 -28.93 1.77 2.96
N VAL A 226 -28.80 2.83 3.76
CA VAL A 226 -29.91 3.49 4.48
C VAL A 226 -30.62 4.54 3.60
N GLY A 227 -30.14 4.78 2.38
CA GLY A 227 -30.74 5.73 1.44
C GLY A 227 -30.28 7.17 1.63
N VAL A 228 -29.11 7.38 2.23
CA VAL A 228 -28.50 8.72 2.34
C VAL A 228 -27.92 9.11 0.98
N ASP A 229 -28.40 10.22 0.42
CA ASP A 229 -27.88 10.74 -0.85
C ASP A 229 -26.41 11.16 -0.71
N GLN A 230 -25.61 10.89 -1.74
CA GLN A 230 -24.20 11.33 -1.84
C GLN A 230 -24.04 12.87 -1.83
N SER A 231 -25.13 13.60 -2.07
CA SER A 231 -25.18 15.06 -2.00
C SER A 231 -25.53 15.62 -0.62
N SER A 232 -25.83 14.75 0.35
CA SER A 232 -26.20 15.16 1.70
C SER A 232 -24.99 15.72 2.47
N THR A 233 -25.27 16.63 3.40
CA THR A 233 -24.27 17.17 4.31
C THR A 233 -23.65 16.07 5.17
N LEU A 234 -24.43 15.07 5.60
CA LEU A 234 -23.92 13.96 6.41
C LEU A 234 -22.88 13.13 5.65
N TYR A 235 -23.18 12.73 4.40
CA TYR A 235 -22.22 12.01 3.55
C TYR A 235 -20.93 12.81 3.38
N THR A 236 -21.06 14.12 3.15
CA THR A 236 -19.91 15.02 2.95
C THR A 236 -19.05 15.16 4.22
N LEU A 237 -19.67 15.24 5.40
CA LEU A 237 -18.98 15.32 6.69
C LEU A 237 -18.21 14.04 7.00
N VAL A 238 -18.88 12.88 6.91
CA VAL A 238 -18.28 11.58 7.23
C VAL A 238 -17.14 11.25 6.27
N PHE A 239 -17.35 11.46 4.96
CA PHE A 239 -16.27 11.28 3.98
C PHE A 239 -15.07 12.19 4.26
N GLY A 240 -15.32 13.47 4.57
CA GLY A 240 -14.25 14.43 4.82
C GLY A 240 -13.49 14.15 6.12
N GLU A 241 -14.19 13.74 7.17
CA GLU A 241 -13.59 13.35 8.45
C GLU A 241 -12.64 12.17 8.26
N SER A 242 -13.14 11.10 7.66
CA SER A 242 -12.38 9.90 7.35
C SER A 242 -11.19 10.14 6.43
N LEU A 243 -11.37 10.92 5.36
CA LEU A 243 -10.28 11.23 4.42
C LEU A 243 -9.13 11.98 5.10
N LEU A 244 -9.44 12.88 6.04
CA LEU A 244 -8.42 13.59 6.80
C LEU A 244 -7.77 12.69 7.85
N ASN A 245 -8.53 11.81 8.50
CA ASN A 245 -7.99 10.85 9.46
C ASN A 245 -7.02 9.87 8.79
N ASP A 246 -7.38 9.33 7.62
CA ASP A 246 -6.51 8.45 6.83
C ASP A 246 -5.24 9.16 6.33
N GLY A 247 -5.27 10.49 6.17
CA GLY A 247 -4.11 11.26 5.74
C GLY A 247 -3.20 11.77 6.87
N VAL A 248 -3.66 11.72 8.12
CA VAL A 248 -2.91 12.18 9.31
C VAL A 248 -2.33 11.02 10.11
N ALA A 249 -3.01 9.87 10.12
CA ALA A 249 -2.57 8.63 10.77
C ALA A 249 -1.28 8.09 10.12
#